data_AF-A0A7C2EPM0-F1
#
_entry.id   AF-A0A7C2EPM0-F1
#
_cell.length_a   1.000
_cell.length_b   1.000
_cell.length_c   1.000
_cell.angle_alpha   90.00
_cell.angle_beta   90.00
_cell.angle_gamma   90.00
#
_symmetry.space_group_name_H-M   'P 1'
#
loop_
_entity.id
_entity.type
_entity.pdbx_description
1 polymer ?
#
loop_
_entity_poly.entity_id
_entity_poly.type
_entity_poly.pdbx_seq_one_letter_code
_entity_poly.pdbx_strand_id
1 'polypeptide(L)'
;MRVSDLENQTIPRFPFARPAYTEAQPRGNRHPQKRRPNFMKAHFTGALKGVSRRAWLRAAGLVSAGLGLAPAGARATSFHSGRVCTIDELDTPAMIIDLDILEKNIREMQELCNKIPIPLQVHTKTHKNPEIARMQLRQGAVGICCQKLGEAEVMVAGGIYENILIPYNIVGEQKLVRLARLAKRARLTVAVDSEYTARGISEQLQRDGGSVRVLVELDTGGRRTGVQSPQAAVELAQKVSRLPNLELRGFMTYPSRIEAKPVMEETIELFRKAGLPLEEISGGGTGAEAVSKELGCNVTRSGSYAF
;
A
#
# COMPACT_ATOMS: atom_id res chain seq x y z
N MET A 1 29.04 -1.13 -37.53
CA MET A 1 28.30 -2.38 -37.31
C MET A 1 26.83 -2.10 -37.51
N ARG A 2 26.16 -2.80 -38.43
CA ARG A 2 24.74 -2.59 -38.77
C ARG A 2 23.86 -3.54 -37.94
N VAL A 3 22.61 -3.13 -37.73
CA VAL A 3 21.58 -3.75 -36.89
C VAL A 3 20.97 -4.99 -37.58
N SER A 4 21.81 -5.93 -38.03
CA SER A 4 21.38 -7.16 -38.72
C SER A 4 21.83 -8.45 -38.03
N ASP A 5 22.52 -8.36 -36.89
CA ASP A 5 23.24 -9.52 -36.31
C ASP A 5 22.64 -10.05 -35.00
N LEU A 6 21.37 -9.77 -34.69
CA LEU A 6 20.76 -10.13 -33.38
C LEU A 6 19.57 -11.11 -33.41
N GLU A 7 19.27 -11.75 -34.54
CA GLU A 7 18.05 -12.60 -34.67
C GLU A 7 18.24 -14.11 -34.45
N ASN A 8 19.31 -14.59 -33.81
CA ASN A 8 19.44 -16.05 -33.60
C ASN A 8 20.06 -16.47 -32.25
N GLN A 9 19.35 -16.20 -31.15
CA GLN A 9 19.59 -16.91 -29.89
C GLN A 9 18.30 -17.48 -29.30
N THR A 10 18.18 -18.80 -29.45
CA THR A 10 17.16 -19.68 -28.89
C THR A 10 17.30 -19.77 -27.36
N ILE A 11 16.24 -19.43 -26.62
CA ILE A 11 16.19 -19.53 -25.16
C ILE A 11 15.67 -20.93 -24.77
N PRO A 12 16.38 -21.73 -23.94
CA PRO A 12 15.90 -23.05 -23.51
C PRO A 12 14.82 -22.97 -22.43
N ARG A 13 13.77 -23.80 -22.56
CA ARG A 13 12.70 -23.98 -21.55
C ARG A 13 13.10 -25.05 -20.53
N PHE A 14 13.00 -24.74 -19.24
CA PHE A 14 13.11 -25.70 -18.13
C PHE A 14 11.73 -26.09 -17.57
N PRO A 15 11.49 -27.36 -17.19
CA PRO A 15 10.20 -27.82 -16.69
C PRO A 15 10.02 -27.54 -15.19
N PHE A 16 8.83 -27.06 -14.81
CA PHE A 16 8.41 -26.94 -13.41
C PHE A 16 7.99 -28.30 -12.85
N ALA A 17 8.71 -28.82 -11.86
CA ALA A 17 8.27 -29.92 -11.00
C ALA A 17 7.62 -29.36 -9.73
N ARG A 18 6.42 -29.85 -9.37
CA ARG A 18 5.73 -29.52 -8.12
C ARG A 18 6.16 -30.49 -7.00
N PRO A 19 6.44 -30.03 -5.77
CA PRO A 19 6.49 -30.91 -4.62
C PRO A 19 5.09 -31.14 -4.03
N ALA A 20 4.86 -32.38 -3.58
CA ALA A 20 3.67 -32.83 -2.89
C ALA A 20 3.61 -32.28 -1.45
N TYR A 21 2.43 -31.84 -1.02
CA TYR A 21 2.14 -31.52 0.38
C TYR A 21 1.54 -32.75 1.06
N THR A 22 2.16 -33.20 2.14
CA THR A 22 1.62 -34.18 3.08
C THR A 22 0.75 -33.48 4.14
N GLU A 23 -0.41 -34.06 4.41
CA GLU A 23 -1.40 -33.60 5.38
C GLU A 23 -0.91 -33.76 6.84
N ALA A 24 -1.22 -32.79 7.70
CA ALA A 24 -1.13 -32.93 9.14
C ALA A 24 -2.44 -32.47 9.80
N GLN A 25 -3.04 -33.38 10.55
CA GLN A 25 -4.30 -33.26 11.31
C GLN A 25 -4.18 -32.39 12.59
N PRO A 26 -5.32 -31.94 13.16
CA PRO A 26 -5.36 -30.77 14.03
C PRO A 26 -5.13 -31.12 15.51
N ARG A 27 -4.47 -30.22 16.25
CA ARG A 27 -4.53 -30.19 17.72
C ARG A 27 -5.19 -28.90 18.19
N GLY A 28 -6.32 -29.05 18.86
CA GLY A 28 -7.00 -27.96 19.54
C GLY A 28 -6.31 -27.61 20.87
N ASN A 29 -6.43 -26.35 21.27
CA ASN A 29 -6.91 -26.07 22.62
C ASN A 29 -7.49 -24.67 22.75
N ARG A 30 -8.55 -24.58 23.56
CA ARG A 30 -9.38 -23.41 23.82
C ARG A 30 -8.75 -22.52 24.88
N HIS A 31 -8.83 -21.20 24.73
CA HIS A 31 -8.84 -20.25 25.84
C HIS A 31 -9.62 -18.96 25.48
N PRO A 32 -10.12 -18.21 26.48
CA PRO A 32 -11.48 -17.66 26.47
C PRO A 32 -11.59 -16.26 25.84
N GLN A 33 -12.72 -16.03 25.16
CA GLN A 33 -13.12 -14.74 24.60
C GLN A 33 -13.43 -13.71 25.70
N LYS A 34 -12.69 -12.60 25.70
CA LYS A 34 -13.06 -11.37 26.43
C LYS A 34 -14.19 -10.64 25.68
N ARG A 35 -15.24 -10.30 26.43
CA ARG A 35 -16.46 -9.61 25.99
C ARG A 35 -16.14 -8.24 25.36
N ARG A 36 -16.71 -7.96 24.19
CA ARG A 36 -16.77 -6.61 23.59
C ARG A 36 -18.12 -5.97 23.89
N PRO A 37 -18.20 -4.63 24.08
CA PRO A 37 -19.44 -3.94 24.40
C PRO A 37 -20.41 -3.89 23.20
N ASN A 38 -21.71 -4.00 23.53
CA ASN A 38 -22.86 -3.98 22.64
C ASN A 38 -22.94 -2.68 21.82
N PHE A 39 -22.91 -2.79 20.49
CA PHE A 39 -23.51 -1.79 19.61
C PHE A 39 -24.92 -2.27 19.21
N MET A 40 -25.91 -1.41 19.43
CA MET A 40 -27.31 -1.64 19.06
C MET A 40 -27.43 -2.07 17.59
N LYS A 41 -28.02 -3.24 17.36
CA LYS A 41 -28.50 -3.67 16.04
C LYS A 41 -29.76 -2.87 15.72
N ALA A 42 -29.68 -1.98 14.73
CA ALA A 42 -30.87 -1.48 14.07
C ALA A 42 -31.46 -2.63 13.24
N HIS A 43 -32.63 -3.11 13.65
CA HIS A 43 -33.44 -4.02 12.86
C HIS A 43 -34.01 -3.26 11.64
N PHE A 44 -33.55 -3.59 10.44
CA PHE A 44 -34.28 -3.30 9.21
C PHE A 44 -34.96 -4.60 8.75
N THR A 45 -36.23 -4.73 9.08
CA THR A 45 -37.10 -5.79 8.60
C THR A 45 -37.55 -5.47 7.17
N GLY A 46 -37.14 -6.32 6.22
CA GLY A 46 -37.96 -6.82 5.12
C GLY A 46 -38.64 -5.82 4.17
N ALA A 47 -37.90 -5.35 3.18
CA ALA A 47 -38.32 -5.25 1.77
C ALA A 47 -37.05 -4.93 0.96
N LEU A 48 -36.91 -5.45 -0.27
CA LEU A 48 -35.71 -5.45 -1.14
C LEU A 48 -34.84 -6.72 -1.07
N LYS A 49 -35.46 -7.90 -1.17
CA LYS A 49 -34.82 -9.00 -1.92
C LYS A 49 -35.16 -8.80 -3.39
N GLY A 50 -34.16 -8.51 -4.23
CA GLY A 50 -34.32 -8.55 -5.69
C GLY A 50 -33.87 -7.33 -6.50
N VAL A 51 -33.38 -6.26 -5.89
CA VAL A 51 -32.83 -5.12 -6.65
C VAL A 51 -31.34 -5.32 -6.88
N SER A 52 -30.93 -5.45 -8.15
CA SER A 52 -29.50 -5.55 -8.49
C SER A 52 -28.77 -4.28 -8.07
N ARG A 53 -27.53 -4.42 -7.59
CA ARG A 53 -26.70 -3.30 -7.10
C ARG A 53 -26.53 -2.18 -8.16
N ARG A 54 -26.62 -2.53 -9.45
CA ARG A 54 -26.66 -1.58 -10.60
C ARG A 54 -27.89 -0.67 -10.58
N ALA A 55 -29.05 -1.17 -10.18
CA ALA A 55 -30.26 -0.36 -10.03
C ALA A 55 -30.20 0.57 -8.81
N TRP A 56 -29.51 0.16 -7.74
CA TRP A 56 -29.31 1.00 -6.55
C TRP A 56 -28.35 2.17 -6.82
N LEU A 57 -27.24 1.94 -7.54
CA LEU A 57 -26.32 3.01 -7.96
C LEU A 57 -26.99 4.03 -8.91
N ARG A 58 -27.91 3.58 -9.77
CA ARG A 58 -28.73 4.48 -10.62
C ARG A 58 -29.68 5.36 -9.78
N ALA A 59 -30.26 4.83 -8.71
CA ALA A 59 -31.16 5.59 -7.84
C ALA A 59 -30.41 6.57 -6.91
N ALA A 60 -29.25 6.17 -6.37
CA ALA A 60 -28.44 7.02 -5.50
C ALA A 60 -27.85 8.24 -6.25
N GLY A 61 -27.53 8.09 -7.54
CA GLY A 61 -27.09 9.20 -8.41
C GLY A 61 -28.12 10.29 -8.63
N LEU A 62 -29.42 10.01 -8.44
CA LEU A 62 -30.51 10.98 -8.58
C LEU A 62 -30.69 11.89 -7.35
N VAL A 63 -30.30 11.43 -6.16
CA VAL A 63 -30.55 12.16 -4.90
C VAL A 63 -29.47 13.21 -4.63
N SER A 64 -28.26 13.07 -5.19
CA SER A 64 -27.17 14.03 -4.96
C SER A 64 -27.25 15.31 -5.81
N ALA A 65 -28.23 15.40 -6.72
CA ALA A 65 -28.33 16.51 -7.69
C ALA A 65 -29.06 17.76 -7.18
N GLY A 66 -29.54 17.77 -5.94
CA GLY A 66 -30.33 18.89 -5.41
C GLY A 66 -29.91 19.30 -4.01
N LEU A 67 -28.84 20.10 -3.88
CA LEU A 67 -28.65 21.16 -2.87
C LEU A 67 -27.17 21.58 -2.85
N GLY A 68 -26.86 22.74 -3.43
CA GLY A 68 -25.56 23.38 -3.24
C GLY A 68 -25.14 24.34 -4.36
N LEU A 69 -25.36 25.64 -4.14
CA LEU A 69 -24.87 26.74 -4.96
C LEU A 69 -23.33 26.83 -4.96
N ALA A 70 -22.71 26.97 -6.14
CA ALA A 70 -21.33 27.42 -6.32
C ALA A 70 -21.14 28.10 -7.71
N PRO A 71 -20.16 29.02 -7.85
CA PRO A 71 -20.21 30.13 -8.80
C PRO A 71 -19.78 29.79 -10.24
N ALA A 72 -20.16 30.69 -11.15
CA ALA A 72 -19.93 30.62 -12.59
C ALA A 72 -18.43 30.58 -12.94
N GLY A 73 -18.00 29.59 -13.74
CA GLY A 73 -16.68 29.67 -14.40
C GLY A 73 -15.92 28.38 -14.67
N ALA A 74 -16.50 27.18 -14.55
CA ALA A 74 -16.03 25.96 -15.24
C ALA A 74 -17.06 24.85 -15.00
N ARG A 75 -18.00 24.66 -15.93
CA ARG A 75 -18.87 23.48 -15.90
C ARG A 75 -18.00 22.28 -16.30
N ALA A 76 -17.78 21.36 -15.38
CA ALA A 76 -17.51 19.97 -15.76
C ALA A 76 -18.70 19.53 -16.63
N THR A 77 -18.49 19.40 -17.93
CA THR A 77 -19.48 18.85 -18.83
C THR A 77 -19.70 17.40 -18.42
N SER A 78 -20.80 17.16 -17.71
CA SER A 78 -21.34 15.82 -17.51
C SER A 78 -21.68 15.24 -18.89
N PHE A 79 -20.75 14.46 -19.44
CA PHE A 79 -21.07 13.53 -20.52
C PHE A 79 -21.73 12.31 -19.90
N HIS A 80 -23.01 12.43 -19.57
CA HIS A 80 -23.88 11.26 -19.39
C HIS A 80 -25.12 11.50 -20.23
N SER A 81 -25.06 11.11 -21.50
CA SER A 81 -26.21 11.08 -22.42
C SER A 81 -27.26 10.03 -22.03
N GLY A 82 -27.17 9.41 -20.84
CA GLY A 82 -27.99 8.28 -20.43
C GLY A 82 -27.79 7.00 -21.28
N ARG A 83 -26.99 7.08 -22.35
CA ARG A 83 -26.68 5.96 -23.23
C ARG A 83 -25.65 5.06 -22.56
N VAL A 84 -26.00 3.80 -22.37
CA VAL A 84 -25.03 2.76 -22.02
C VAL A 84 -24.21 2.49 -23.28
N CYS A 85 -22.90 2.73 -23.20
CA CYS A 85 -21.94 2.41 -24.25
C CYS A 85 -21.52 0.94 -24.10
N THR A 86 -21.48 0.16 -25.19
CA THR A 86 -20.87 -1.18 -25.18
C THR A 86 -19.34 -1.07 -25.27
N ILE A 87 -18.63 -2.15 -24.95
CA ILE A 87 -17.16 -2.17 -25.05
C ILE A 87 -16.70 -1.90 -26.50
N ASP A 88 -17.44 -2.41 -27.49
CA ASP A 88 -17.13 -2.27 -28.91
C ASP A 88 -17.36 -0.84 -29.45
N GLU A 89 -18.13 -0.02 -28.71
CA GLU A 89 -18.39 1.38 -29.05
C GLU A 89 -17.30 2.33 -28.52
N LEU A 90 -16.30 1.83 -27.78
CA LEU A 90 -15.21 2.64 -27.24
C LEU A 90 -14.17 2.95 -28.33
N ASP A 91 -13.76 4.22 -28.40
CA ASP A 91 -12.60 4.62 -29.20
C ASP A 91 -11.31 3.97 -28.67
N THR A 92 -10.44 3.53 -29.57
CA THR A 92 -9.25 2.75 -29.20
C THR A 92 -7.96 3.53 -29.48
N PRO A 93 -6.95 3.47 -28.58
CA PRO A 93 -6.85 2.58 -27.43
C PRO A 93 -7.64 3.06 -26.19
N ALA A 94 -8.39 2.14 -25.58
CA ALA A 94 -9.07 2.35 -24.30
C ALA A 94 -8.53 1.39 -23.22
N MET A 95 -8.24 1.93 -22.03
CA MET A 95 -7.94 1.13 -20.85
C MET A 95 -9.25 0.79 -20.16
N ILE A 96 -9.59 -0.50 -20.10
CA ILE A 96 -10.84 -1.00 -19.51
C ILE A 96 -10.50 -1.81 -18.25
N ILE A 97 -11.30 -1.61 -17.21
CA ILE A 97 -11.22 -2.39 -15.97
C ILE A 97 -12.57 -3.08 -15.79
N ASP A 98 -12.55 -4.41 -15.72
CA ASP A 98 -13.72 -5.18 -15.30
C ASP A 98 -13.94 -4.96 -13.79
N LEU A 99 -15.04 -4.28 -13.45
CA LEU A 99 -15.37 -3.94 -12.06
C LEU A 99 -15.69 -5.17 -11.21
N ASP A 100 -16.30 -6.21 -11.80
CA ASP A 100 -16.66 -7.42 -11.07
C ASP A 100 -15.38 -8.21 -10.69
N ILE A 101 -14.40 -8.27 -11.60
CA ILE A 101 -13.07 -8.84 -11.33
C ILE A 101 -12.29 -8.00 -10.31
N LEU A 102 -12.24 -6.67 -10.49
CA LEU A 102 -11.55 -5.77 -9.55
C LEU A 102 -12.10 -5.92 -8.13
N GLU A 103 -13.42 -5.88 -7.97
CA GLU A 103 -14.05 -6.03 -6.66
C GLU A 103 -13.79 -7.41 -6.05
N LYS A 104 -13.80 -8.48 -6.87
CA LYS A 104 -13.45 -9.83 -6.42
C LYS A 104 -12.00 -9.90 -5.91
N ASN A 105 -11.06 -9.41 -6.69
CA ASN A 105 -9.64 -9.39 -6.35
C ASN A 105 -9.36 -8.60 -5.05
N ILE A 106 -10.03 -7.45 -4.87
CA ILE A 106 -9.96 -6.64 -3.65
C ILE A 106 -10.43 -7.43 -2.43
N ARG A 107 -11.58 -8.10 -2.53
CA ARG A 107 -12.11 -8.93 -1.43
C ARG A 107 -11.18 -10.09 -1.10
N GLU A 108 -10.78 -10.86 -2.11
CA GLU A 108 -9.99 -12.09 -1.92
C GLU A 108 -8.63 -11.81 -1.28
N MET A 109 -7.94 -10.74 -1.69
CA MET A 109 -6.65 -10.37 -1.09
C MET A 109 -6.81 -9.93 0.37
N GLN A 110 -7.84 -9.14 0.69
CA GLN A 110 -8.08 -8.76 2.07
C GLN A 110 -8.44 -9.97 2.95
N GLU A 111 -9.27 -10.88 2.43
CA GLU A 111 -9.61 -12.12 3.12
C GLU A 111 -8.37 -13.01 3.34
N LEU A 112 -7.48 -13.09 2.36
CA LEU A 112 -6.20 -13.79 2.48
C LEU A 112 -5.35 -13.19 3.61
N CYS A 113 -5.20 -11.88 3.64
CA CYS A 113 -4.44 -11.18 4.69
C CYS A 113 -5.06 -11.37 6.09
N ASN A 114 -6.40 -11.40 6.18
CA ASN A 114 -7.11 -11.71 7.41
C ASN A 114 -6.88 -13.15 7.88
N LYS A 115 -6.74 -14.11 6.95
CA LYS A 115 -6.42 -15.52 7.24
C LYS A 115 -4.95 -15.72 7.66
N ILE A 116 -4.02 -14.91 7.17
CA ILE A 116 -2.57 -14.89 7.51
C ILE A 116 -2.28 -14.10 8.81
N PRO A 117 -3.32 -13.66 9.53
CA PRO A 117 -3.37 -12.40 10.30
C PRO A 117 -2.20 -11.43 10.09
N ILE A 118 -2.19 -10.77 8.92
CA ILE A 118 -1.25 -9.66 8.62
C ILE A 118 -2.03 -8.46 8.04
N PRO A 119 -1.90 -7.26 8.62
CA PRO A 119 -2.42 -6.02 8.04
C PRO A 119 -1.93 -5.79 6.61
N LEU A 120 -2.87 -5.42 5.72
CA LEU A 120 -2.59 -5.07 4.33
C LEU A 120 -2.50 -3.55 4.17
N GLN A 121 -1.35 -3.05 3.72
CA GLN A 121 -1.17 -1.66 3.27
C GLN A 121 -1.03 -1.66 1.75
N VAL A 122 -2.07 -1.21 1.05
CA VAL A 122 -2.20 -1.46 -0.40
C VAL A 122 -1.33 -0.54 -1.23
N HIS A 123 -0.60 -1.10 -2.18
CA HIS A 123 0.27 -0.33 -3.04
C HIS A 123 -0.48 0.19 -4.27
N THR A 124 -0.64 1.50 -4.36
CA THR A 124 -1.46 2.14 -5.39
C THR A 124 -0.73 2.39 -6.70
N LYS A 125 0.58 2.07 -6.80
CA LYS A 125 1.39 2.37 -7.99
C LYS A 125 0.84 1.74 -9.27
N THR A 126 0.11 0.63 -9.14
CA THR A 126 -0.47 -0.13 -10.24
C THR A 126 -1.64 0.62 -10.88
N HIS A 127 -2.49 1.29 -10.09
CA HIS A 127 -3.70 1.95 -10.60
C HIS A 127 -3.69 3.48 -10.50
N LYS A 128 -2.98 4.05 -9.52
CA LYS A 128 -2.87 5.50 -9.24
C LYS A 128 -4.22 6.22 -9.13
N ASN A 129 -5.27 5.48 -8.82
CA ASN A 129 -6.64 5.95 -8.78
C ASN A 129 -7.17 5.99 -7.33
N PRO A 130 -7.56 7.17 -6.80
CA PRO A 130 -8.09 7.30 -5.46
C PRO A 130 -9.37 6.50 -5.19
N GLU A 131 -10.25 6.31 -6.17
CA GLU A 131 -11.49 5.56 -5.94
C GLU A 131 -11.22 4.06 -5.74
N ILE A 132 -10.30 3.48 -6.53
CA ILE A 132 -9.85 2.10 -6.31
C ILE A 132 -9.18 1.96 -4.94
N ALA A 133 -8.36 2.93 -4.54
CA ALA A 133 -7.75 2.95 -3.21
C ALA A 133 -8.82 3.01 -2.09
N ARG A 134 -9.90 3.78 -2.26
CA ARG A 134 -11.02 3.78 -1.32
C ARG A 134 -11.76 2.45 -1.29
N MET A 135 -11.93 1.76 -2.43
CA MET A 135 -12.50 0.41 -2.46
C MET A 135 -11.67 -0.54 -1.59
N GLN A 136 -10.34 -0.47 -1.69
CA GLN A 136 -9.41 -1.29 -0.89
C GLN A 136 -9.47 -0.93 0.61
N LEU A 137 -9.49 0.37 0.95
CA LEU A 137 -9.61 0.82 2.35
C LEU A 137 -10.95 0.40 2.97
N ARG A 138 -12.07 0.54 2.23
CA ARG A 138 -13.39 0.08 2.68
C ARG A 138 -13.44 -1.42 2.94
N GLN A 139 -12.65 -2.21 2.22
CA GLN A 139 -12.57 -3.65 2.41
C GLN A 139 -11.79 -4.04 3.68
N GLY A 140 -10.90 -3.17 4.19
CA GLY A 140 -10.17 -3.38 5.44
C GLY A 140 -8.66 -3.10 5.37
N ALA A 141 -8.14 -2.57 4.27
CA ALA A 141 -6.73 -2.18 4.20
C ALA A 141 -6.42 -1.10 5.25
N VAL A 142 -5.25 -1.18 5.89
CA VAL A 142 -4.88 -0.29 7.00
C VAL A 142 -4.27 1.04 6.55
N GLY A 143 -4.08 1.21 5.24
CA GLY A 143 -3.47 2.37 4.62
C GLY A 143 -3.03 2.08 3.19
N ILE A 144 -2.34 3.03 2.59
CA ILE A 144 -1.86 2.94 1.21
C ILE A 144 -0.35 3.16 1.09
N CYS A 145 0.25 2.63 0.02
CA CYS A 145 1.62 2.91 -0.39
C CYS A 145 1.65 3.62 -1.75
N CYS A 146 2.33 4.75 -1.83
CA CYS A 146 2.54 5.53 -3.06
C CYS A 146 4.02 5.50 -3.45
N GLN A 147 4.38 5.10 -4.68
CA GLN A 147 5.81 4.95 -5.02
C GLN A 147 6.55 6.30 -5.08
N LYS A 148 5.82 7.39 -5.37
CA LYS A 148 6.34 8.74 -5.51
C LYS A 148 5.47 9.75 -4.78
N LEU A 149 6.06 10.88 -4.40
CA LEU A 149 5.38 11.98 -3.72
C LEU A 149 4.16 12.50 -4.49
N GLY A 150 4.25 12.62 -5.82
CA GLY A 150 3.10 13.07 -6.64
C GLY A 150 1.90 12.12 -6.59
N GLU A 151 2.13 10.81 -6.42
CA GLU A 151 1.03 9.86 -6.21
C GLU A 151 0.36 10.08 -4.86
N ALA A 152 1.15 10.33 -3.81
CA ALA A 152 0.62 10.64 -2.48
C ALA A 152 -0.19 11.95 -2.50
N GLU A 153 0.27 12.99 -3.21
CA GLU A 153 -0.47 14.24 -3.38
C GLU A 153 -1.84 14.03 -4.03
N VAL A 154 -1.92 13.19 -5.09
CA VAL A 154 -3.19 12.83 -5.74
C VAL A 154 -4.11 12.07 -4.79
N MET A 155 -3.58 11.14 -4.00
CA MET A 155 -4.38 10.39 -3.02
C MET A 155 -4.92 11.28 -1.90
N VAL A 156 -4.11 12.23 -1.40
CA VAL A 156 -4.53 13.23 -0.40
C VAL A 156 -5.55 14.20 -0.97
N ALA A 157 -5.40 14.64 -2.22
CA ALA A 157 -6.42 15.43 -2.91
C ALA A 157 -7.72 14.63 -3.07
N GLY A 158 -7.61 13.31 -3.23
CA GLY A 158 -8.70 12.35 -3.13
C GLY A 158 -9.15 12.03 -1.70
N GLY A 159 -8.80 12.82 -0.69
CA GLY A 159 -9.29 12.63 0.67
C GLY A 159 -8.80 11.36 1.37
N ILE A 160 -7.71 10.73 0.91
CA ILE A 160 -7.03 9.65 1.63
C ILE A 160 -5.79 10.27 2.27
N TYR A 161 -5.78 10.41 3.60
CA TYR A 161 -4.73 11.17 4.30
C TYR A 161 -4.31 10.56 5.65
N GLU A 162 -4.94 9.46 6.08
CA GLU A 162 -4.77 8.91 7.42
C GLU A 162 -3.55 8.01 7.58
N ASN A 163 -3.12 7.32 6.53
CA ASN A 163 -1.96 6.44 6.58
C ASN A 163 -1.37 6.19 5.19
N ILE A 164 -0.34 6.95 4.84
CA ILE A 164 0.33 6.85 3.53
C ILE A 164 1.80 6.57 3.74
N LEU A 165 2.26 5.42 3.25
CA LEU A 165 3.69 5.12 3.14
C LEU A 165 4.19 5.53 1.74
N ILE A 166 5.34 6.19 1.70
CA ILE A 166 6.14 6.39 0.48
C ILE A 166 7.37 5.49 0.61
N PRO A 167 7.33 4.24 0.11
CA PRO A 167 8.39 3.26 0.30
C PRO A 167 9.54 3.46 -0.71
N TYR A 168 10.05 4.68 -0.77
CA TYR A 168 11.17 5.08 -1.64
C TYR A 168 11.82 6.38 -1.16
N ASN A 169 13.12 6.53 -1.40
CA ASN A 169 13.86 7.73 -1.02
C ASN A 169 13.31 8.99 -1.73
N ILE A 170 13.22 10.09 -0.97
CA ILE A 170 12.82 11.41 -1.48
C ILE A 170 14.04 12.32 -1.44
N VAL A 171 14.59 12.62 -2.62
CA VAL A 171 15.79 13.44 -2.77
C VAL A 171 15.54 14.65 -3.67
N GLY A 172 16.06 15.80 -3.26
CA GLY A 172 16.04 17.07 -3.99
C GLY A 172 15.08 18.10 -3.40
N GLU A 173 15.55 19.34 -3.30
CA GLU A 173 14.88 20.47 -2.63
C GLU A 173 13.41 20.65 -3.00
N GLN A 174 13.10 20.69 -4.31
CA GLN A 174 11.72 20.85 -4.79
C GLN A 174 10.78 19.75 -4.27
N LYS A 175 11.26 18.51 -4.13
CA LYS A 175 10.47 17.40 -3.60
C LYS A 175 10.32 17.51 -2.09
N LEU A 176 11.36 17.96 -1.39
CA LEU A 176 11.33 18.13 0.07
C LEU A 176 10.37 19.25 0.48
N VAL A 177 10.36 20.39 -0.23
CA VAL A 177 9.39 21.49 -0.01
C VAL A 177 7.95 20.97 -0.16
N ARG A 178 7.70 20.17 -1.21
CA ARG A 178 6.39 19.54 -1.43
C ARG A 178 6.03 18.53 -0.35
N LEU A 179 7.00 17.73 0.11
CA LEU A 179 6.81 16.77 1.21
C LEU A 179 6.41 17.50 2.49
N ALA A 180 7.10 18.59 2.85
CA ALA A 180 6.77 19.38 4.04
C ALA A 180 5.34 19.96 3.98
N ARG A 181 4.93 20.47 2.80
CA ARG A 181 3.55 20.93 2.58
C ARG A 181 2.53 19.79 2.71
N LEU A 182 2.82 18.61 2.16
CA LEU A 182 1.93 17.45 2.22
C LEU A 182 1.82 16.89 3.65
N ALA A 183 2.92 16.87 4.41
CA ALA A 183 2.99 16.38 5.79
C ALA A 183 2.07 17.15 6.76
N LYS A 184 1.72 18.41 6.44
CA LYS A 184 0.75 19.20 7.22
C LYS A 184 -0.70 18.77 6.99
N ARG A 185 -0.96 18.01 5.92
CA ARG A 185 -2.31 17.64 5.46
C ARG A 185 -2.58 16.14 5.54
N ALA A 186 -1.53 15.35 5.74
CA ALA A 186 -1.62 13.91 5.74
C ALA A 186 -0.60 13.28 6.69
N ARG A 187 -0.97 12.12 7.21
CA ARG A 187 -0.16 11.31 8.08
C ARG A 187 0.75 10.43 7.21
N LEU A 188 1.95 10.94 6.95
CA LEU A 188 2.94 10.32 6.06
C LEU A 188 3.97 9.48 6.82
N THR A 189 4.35 8.36 6.23
CA THR A 189 5.55 7.58 6.53
C THR A 189 6.43 7.56 5.28
N VAL A 190 7.74 7.75 5.42
CA VAL A 190 8.70 7.72 4.31
C VAL A 190 9.81 6.70 4.58
N ALA A 191 10.32 6.07 3.52
CA ALA A 191 11.50 5.23 3.62
C ALA A 191 12.78 6.05 3.49
N VAL A 192 13.82 5.66 4.23
CA VAL A 192 15.19 6.18 4.08
C VAL A 192 16.18 5.03 4.12
N ASP A 193 17.22 5.10 3.30
CA ASP A 193 18.33 4.13 3.30
C ASP A 193 19.69 4.76 3.58
N SER A 194 19.70 6.06 3.86
CA SER A 194 20.92 6.85 4.00
C SER A 194 20.70 8.06 4.90
N GLU A 195 21.75 8.45 5.61
CA GLU A 195 21.73 9.65 6.45
C GLU A 195 21.51 10.92 5.61
N TYR A 196 22.05 10.97 4.38
CA TYR A 196 21.83 12.08 3.46
C TYR A 196 20.34 12.32 3.20
N THR A 197 19.59 11.26 2.87
CA THR A 197 18.15 11.34 2.62
C THR A 197 17.40 11.77 3.88
N ALA A 198 17.70 11.15 5.04
CA ALA A 198 17.06 11.48 6.29
C ALA A 198 17.31 12.94 6.73
N ARG A 199 18.56 13.40 6.67
CA ARG A 199 18.93 14.79 7.03
C ARG A 199 18.23 15.80 6.12
N GLY A 200 18.19 15.56 4.81
CA GLY A 200 17.51 16.46 3.88
C GLY A 200 16.03 16.65 4.23
N ILE A 201 15.34 15.56 4.57
CA ILE A 201 13.94 15.61 5.02
C ILE A 201 13.81 16.36 6.34
N SER A 202 14.62 16.03 7.34
CA SER A 202 14.59 16.69 8.66
C SER A 202 14.83 18.19 8.56
N GLU A 203 15.87 18.62 7.82
CA GLU A 203 16.18 20.04 7.64
C GLU A 203 15.04 20.79 6.96
N GLN A 204 14.41 20.21 5.92
CA GLN A 204 13.29 20.87 5.27
C GLN A 204 12.06 20.98 6.18
N LEU A 205 11.76 19.94 6.96
CA LEU A 205 10.64 19.95 7.91
C LEU A 205 10.88 20.92 9.07
N GLN A 206 12.13 21.15 9.47
CA GLN A 206 12.46 22.21 10.42
C GLN A 206 12.21 23.61 9.84
N ARG A 207 12.62 23.85 8.59
CA ARG A 207 12.43 25.15 7.92
C ARG A 207 10.96 25.48 7.67
N ASP A 208 10.21 24.51 7.14
CA ASP A 208 8.85 24.74 6.68
C ASP A 208 7.79 24.35 7.72
N GLY A 209 8.16 23.61 8.76
CA GLY A 209 7.27 23.00 9.73
C GLY A 209 6.60 21.71 9.22
N GLY A 210 6.23 20.86 10.17
CA GLY A 210 5.63 19.53 9.92
C GLY A 210 6.48 18.41 10.51
N SER A 211 6.02 17.17 10.39
CA SER A 211 6.77 15.98 10.77
C SER A 211 6.34 14.80 9.92
N VAL A 212 7.23 13.81 9.78
CA VAL A 212 6.92 12.57 9.08
C VAL A 212 7.40 11.37 9.90
N ARG A 213 6.72 10.23 9.72
CA ARG A 213 7.24 8.95 10.19
C ARG A 213 8.29 8.43 9.24
N VAL A 214 9.21 7.63 9.76
CA VAL A 214 10.33 7.09 8.99
C VAL A 214 10.46 5.59 9.23
N LEU A 215 10.68 4.85 8.14
CA LEU A 215 11.17 3.48 8.16
C LEU A 215 12.56 3.46 7.52
N VAL A 216 13.50 2.75 8.15
CA VAL A 216 14.76 2.41 7.50
C VAL A 216 14.50 1.33 6.46
N GLU A 217 14.95 1.50 5.21
CA GLU A 217 14.91 0.42 4.22
C GLU A 217 16.16 -0.46 4.35
N LEU A 218 15.96 -1.76 4.51
CA LEU A 218 16.99 -2.79 4.53
C LEU A 218 16.91 -3.60 3.23
N ASP A 219 18.02 -3.70 2.53
CA ASP A 219 18.14 -4.57 1.37
C ASP A 219 18.35 -6.01 1.81
N THR A 220 17.39 -6.88 1.49
CA THR A 220 17.48 -8.32 1.77
C THR A 220 17.65 -9.15 0.50
N GLY A 221 18.42 -8.62 -0.47
CA GLY A 221 18.73 -9.27 -1.75
C GLY A 221 17.91 -8.75 -2.94
N GLY A 222 17.22 -7.64 -2.76
CA GLY A 222 16.57 -6.90 -3.84
C GLY A 222 17.57 -6.12 -4.70
N ARG A 223 18.71 -5.72 -4.13
CA ARG A 223 19.81 -5.00 -4.81
C ARG A 223 19.33 -3.74 -5.55
N ARG A 224 18.48 -2.97 -4.87
CA ARG A 224 17.84 -1.77 -5.43
C ARG A 224 18.08 -0.55 -4.57
N THR A 225 17.57 -0.58 -3.35
CA THR A 225 17.62 0.47 -2.34
C THR A 225 17.72 -0.22 -0.98
N GLY A 226 18.14 0.53 0.04
CA GLY A 226 18.29 0.01 1.39
C GLY A 226 19.74 -0.16 1.83
N VAL A 227 19.93 -0.07 3.13
CA VAL A 227 21.22 -0.41 3.75
C VAL A 227 21.50 -1.90 3.60
N GLN A 228 22.77 -2.27 3.62
CA GLN A 228 23.22 -3.59 3.15
C GLN A 228 23.48 -4.59 4.29
N SER A 229 23.19 -4.24 5.54
CA SER A 229 23.33 -5.14 6.69
C SER A 229 22.40 -4.76 7.86
N PRO A 230 22.09 -5.72 8.76
CA PRO A 230 21.38 -5.46 10.02
C PRO A 230 22.04 -4.36 10.88
N GLN A 231 23.37 -4.37 10.99
CA GLN A 231 24.12 -3.37 11.75
C GLN A 231 23.99 -1.97 11.11
N ALA A 232 24.10 -1.88 9.78
CA ALA A 232 23.90 -0.61 9.08
C ALA A 232 22.48 -0.07 9.25
N ALA A 233 21.46 -0.95 9.34
CA ALA A 233 20.09 -0.54 9.63
C ALA A 233 19.94 0.06 11.03
N VAL A 234 20.58 -0.55 12.02
CA VAL A 234 20.58 -0.04 13.40
C VAL A 234 21.34 1.28 13.50
N GLU A 235 22.51 1.39 12.88
CA GLU A 235 23.29 2.63 12.86
C GLU A 235 22.52 3.78 12.21
N LEU A 236 21.89 3.52 11.06
CA LEU A 236 21.05 4.51 10.40
C LEU A 236 19.83 4.86 11.26
N ALA A 237 19.14 3.88 11.84
CA ALA A 237 18.00 4.11 12.71
C ALA A 237 18.36 4.98 13.93
N GLN A 238 19.51 4.74 14.57
CA GLN A 238 20.02 5.56 15.68
C GLN A 238 20.34 7.00 15.25
N LYS A 239 20.77 7.21 14.00
CA LYS A 239 20.96 8.56 13.46
C LYS A 239 19.62 9.24 13.21
N VAL A 240 18.70 8.55 12.55
CA VAL A 240 17.34 9.04 12.25
C VAL A 240 16.59 9.41 13.52
N SER A 241 16.68 8.62 14.60
CA SER A 241 15.98 8.88 15.86
C SER A 241 16.43 10.16 16.58
N ARG A 242 17.61 10.70 16.22
CA ARG A 242 18.14 11.96 16.74
C ARG A 242 17.82 13.17 15.86
N LEU A 243 17.27 12.96 14.68
CA LEU A 243 16.91 14.04 13.76
C LEU A 243 15.56 14.64 14.15
N PRO A 244 15.46 15.97 14.30
CA PRO A 244 14.20 16.62 14.60
C PRO A 244 13.18 16.43 13.47
N ASN A 245 11.89 16.49 13.82
CA ASN A 245 10.76 16.35 12.91
C ASN A 245 10.62 14.98 12.21
N LEU A 246 11.49 14.01 12.53
CA LEU A 246 11.38 12.62 12.09
C LEU A 246 10.94 11.74 13.26
N GLU A 247 9.93 10.91 13.03
CA GLU A 247 9.47 9.90 13.98
C GLU A 247 9.86 8.51 13.44
N LEU A 248 10.98 7.94 13.90
CA LEU A 248 11.36 6.56 13.52
C LEU A 248 10.31 5.56 14.04
N ARG A 249 9.88 4.62 13.19
CA ARG A 249 8.84 3.62 13.52
C ARG A 249 9.28 2.16 13.41
N GLY A 250 10.49 1.94 12.89
CA GLY A 250 11.02 0.63 12.57
C GLY A 250 11.68 0.63 11.20
N PHE A 251 11.48 -0.45 10.46
CA PHE A 251 12.17 -0.68 9.20
C PHE A 251 11.30 -1.43 8.20
N MET A 252 11.76 -1.48 6.95
CA MET A 252 11.07 -2.16 5.86
C MET A 252 12.05 -2.92 4.99
N THR A 253 11.54 -3.94 4.30
CA THR A 253 12.25 -4.63 3.23
C THR A 253 11.37 -4.79 2.00
N TYR A 254 11.99 -4.90 0.83
CA TYR A 254 11.33 -5.32 -0.40
C TYR A 254 12.35 -5.94 -1.38
N PRO A 255 12.03 -7.07 -2.04
CA PRO A 255 10.82 -7.89 -1.86
C PRO A 255 10.91 -8.80 -0.63
N SER A 256 9.76 -9.20 -0.09
CA SER A 256 9.70 -10.28 0.91
C SER A 256 10.02 -11.61 0.25
N ARG A 257 11.10 -12.25 0.71
CA ARG A 257 11.64 -13.52 0.22
C ARG A 257 12.07 -14.35 1.42
N ILE A 258 11.81 -15.65 1.41
CA ILE A 258 12.06 -16.48 2.61
C ILE A 258 13.55 -16.55 2.97
N GLU A 259 14.42 -16.41 1.96
CA GLU A 259 15.87 -16.35 2.11
C GLU A 259 16.33 -15.15 2.95
N ALA A 260 15.49 -14.12 3.09
CA ALA A 260 15.77 -12.96 3.93
C ALA A 260 15.59 -13.23 5.43
N LYS A 261 15.01 -14.37 5.83
CA LYS A 261 14.63 -14.64 7.23
C LYS A 261 15.76 -14.46 8.24
N PRO A 262 16.98 -15.01 8.01
CA PRO A 262 18.07 -14.82 8.96
C PRO A 262 18.45 -13.34 9.15
N VAL A 263 18.51 -12.58 8.05
CA VAL A 263 18.84 -11.14 8.07
C VAL A 263 17.74 -10.33 8.77
N MET A 264 16.48 -10.69 8.56
CA MET A 264 15.34 -10.04 9.22
C MET A 264 15.31 -10.32 10.72
N GLU A 265 15.51 -11.58 11.14
CA GLU A 265 15.57 -11.96 12.55
C GLU A 265 16.72 -11.27 13.29
N GLU A 266 17.91 -11.23 12.68
CA GLU A 266 19.07 -10.50 13.22
C GLU A 266 18.76 -9.00 13.36
N THR A 267 18.14 -8.38 12.35
CA THR A 267 17.78 -6.95 12.40
C THR A 267 16.79 -6.66 13.52
N ILE A 268 15.75 -7.49 13.68
CA ILE A 268 14.75 -7.33 14.75
C ILE A 268 15.43 -7.41 16.12
N GLU A 269 16.34 -8.36 16.32
CA GLU A 269 17.03 -8.51 17.59
C GLU A 269 17.96 -7.34 17.89
N LEU A 270 18.70 -6.85 16.89
CA LEU A 270 19.56 -5.69 17.09
C LEU A 270 18.77 -4.40 17.35
N PHE A 271 17.64 -4.19 16.69
CA PHE A 271 16.73 -3.08 16.99
C PHE A 271 16.24 -3.15 18.44
N ARG A 272 15.81 -4.35 18.90
CA ARG A 272 15.38 -4.58 20.28
C ARG A 272 16.51 -4.29 21.28
N LYS A 273 17.70 -4.81 21.04
CA LYS A 273 18.89 -4.60 21.89
C LYS A 273 19.29 -3.12 21.97
N ALA A 274 19.13 -2.38 20.88
CA ALA A 274 19.41 -0.94 20.82
C ALA A 274 18.28 -0.07 21.40
N GLY A 275 17.16 -0.65 21.84
CA GLY A 275 15.99 0.10 22.32
C GLY A 275 15.31 0.93 21.22
N LEU A 276 15.45 0.52 19.96
CA LEU A 276 14.86 1.21 18.81
C LEU A 276 13.40 0.77 18.60
N PRO A 277 12.54 1.65 18.06
CA PRO A 277 11.15 1.35 17.75
C PRO A 277 11.01 0.21 16.74
N LEU A 278 9.99 -0.62 16.96
CA LEU A 278 9.58 -1.73 16.09
C LEU A 278 8.05 -1.73 15.91
N GLU A 279 7.42 -0.55 15.90
CA GLU A 279 5.97 -0.47 15.69
C GLU A 279 5.58 -0.90 14.28
N GLU A 280 6.45 -0.73 13.29
CA GLU A 280 6.22 -1.16 11.91
C GLU A 280 7.46 -1.89 11.35
N ILE A 281 7.26 -3.15 10.98
CA ILE A 281 8.17 -3.97 10.19
C ILE A 281 7.42 -4.30 8.89
N SER A 282 7.76 -3.58 7.82
CA SER A 282 6.97 -3.58 6.59
C SER A 282 7.61 -4.45 5.51
N GLY A 283 6.88 -5.49 5.08
CA GLY A 283 7.26 -6.38 3.98
C GLY A 283 6.45 -6.12 2.72
N GLY A 284 6.57 -6.98 1.71
CA GLY A 284 5.62 -6.97 0.60
C GLY A 284 6.09 -7.60 -0.70
N GLY A 285 5.16 -7.54 -1.65
CA GLY A 285 5.17 -8.28 -2.91
C GLY A 285 3.86 -9.04 -3.03
N THR A 286 3.13 -8.85 -4.13
CA THR A 286 1.92 -9.63 -4.40
C THR A 286 2.28 -11.12 -4.47
N GLY A 287 1.63 -11.94 -3.65
CA GLY A 287 1.93 -13.37 -3.51
C GLY A 287 2.95 -13.70 -2.42
N ALA A 288 3.54 -12.69 -1.76
CA ALA A 288 4.50 -12.85 -0.68
C ALA A 288 3.92 -12.48 0.70
N GLU A 289 2.59 -12.45 0.86
CA GLU A 289 1.93 -12.02 2.10
C GLU A 289 2.25 -12.96 3.27
N ALA A 290 2.20 -14.28 3.03
CA ALA A 290 2.57 -15.29 4.02
C ALA A 290 4.06 -15.24 4.36
N VAL A 291 4.91 -15.07 3.34
CA VAL A 291 6.37 -14.90 3.52
C VAL A 291 6.65 -13.65 4.35
N SER A 292 5.98 -12.53 4.08
CA SER A 292 6.12 -11.29 4.87
C SER A 292 5.86 -11.57 6.35
N LYS A 293 4.78 -12.28 6.66
CA LYS A 293 4.45 -12.67 8.03
C LYS A 293 5.53 -13.55 8.66
N GLU A 294 6.05 -14.53 7.90
CA GLU A 294 7.09 -15.44 8.37
C GLU A 294 8.43 -14.74 8.63
N LEU A 295 8.74 -13.68 7.88
CA LEU A 295 9.91 -12.81 8.11
C LEU A 295 9.78 -11.93 9.37
N GLY A 296 8.65 -12.00 10.10
CA GLY A 296 8.38 -11.14 11.24
C GLY A 296 7.79 -9.78 10.87
N CYS A 297 7.39 -9.56 9.61
CA CYS A 297 6.70 -8.33 9.22
C CYS A 297 5.32 -8.28 9.88
N ASN A 298 4.96 -7.11 10.40
CA ASN A 298 3.65 -6.85 10.99
C ASN A 298 2.70 -6.09 10.06
N VAL A 299 3.17 -5.72 8.87
CA VAL A 299 2.38 -5.18 7.76
C VAL A 299 2.93 -5.74 6.45
N THR A 300 2.04 -6.10 5.51
CA THR A 300 2.42 -6.49 4.14
C THR A 300 1.93 -5.46 3.12
N ARG A 301 2.68 -5.31 2.02
CA ARG A 301 2.39 -4.39 0.93
C ARG A 301 2.21 -5.12 -0.38
N SER A 302 1.00 -5.06 -0.92
CA SER A 302 0.63 -5.68 -2.19
C SER A 302 -0.19 -4.71 -3.04
N GLY A 303 -0.05 -4.77 -4.37
CA GLY A 303 -0.70 -3.80 -5.26
C GLY A 303 -1.17 -4.36 -6.59
N SER A 304 -0.35 -5.19 -7.25
CA SER A 304 -0.69 -5.73 -8.57
C SER A 304 -1.93 -6.63 -8.56
N TYR A 305 -2.23 -7.25 -7.41
CA TYR A 305 -3.36 -8.17 -7.24
C TYR A 305 -4.73 -7.60 -7.63
N ALA A 306 -4.89 -6.27 -7.71
CA ALA A 306 -6.16 -5.64 -8.07
C ALA A 306 -6.58 -5.95 -9.51
N PHE A 307 -5.65 -6.35 -10.37
CA PHE A 307 -5.85 -6.67 -11.78
C PHE A 307 -5.27 -8.06 -12.09
#